data_AF-A0A0K8PAQ0-F1
#
_entry.id   AF-A0A0K8PAQ0-F1
#
_cell.length_a   1.000
_cell.length_b   1.000
_cell.length_c   1.000
_cell.angle_alpha   90.00
_cell.angle_beta   90.00
_cell.angle_gamma   90.00
#
_symmetry.space_group_name_H-M   'P 1'
#
loop_
_entity.id
_entity.type
_entity.pdbx_description
1 polymer ?
#
loop_
_entity_poly.entity_id
_entity_poly.type
_entity_poly.pdbx_seq_one_letter_code
_entity_poly.pdbx_strand_id
1 'polypeptide(L)'
;MIKQIETYDIQHKTEYLKTVTVYLENMMDAKKTSGELFIHRNTLRQRIQKIISDWDIDFSDSISMINLLIAIKSTLVCSFYSSDLKNDQGNLRNRA
;
A
#
# COMPACT_ATOMS: atom_id res chain seq x y z
N MET A 1 -3.44 10.10 -0.03
CA MET A 1 -2.67 9.29 0.93
C MET A 1 -1.62 8.40 0.27
N ILE A 2 -1.95 7.32 -0.46
CA ILE A 2 -0.96 6.36 -1.00
C ILE A 2 0.19 7.04 -1.78
N LYS A 3 -0.16 7.90 -2.75
CA LYS A 3 0.83 8.70 -3.51
C LYS A 3 1.68 9.63 -2.64
N GLN A 4 1.14 10.11 -1.51
CA GLN A 4 1.88 10.97 -0.58
C GLN A 4 2.94 10.16 0.17
N ILE A 5 2.58 8.96 0.66
CA ILE A 5 3.54 8.04 1.29
C ILE A 5 4.61 7.61 0.29
N GLU A 6 4.23 7.29 -0.95
CA GLU A 6 5.17 6.93 -2.02
C GLU A 6 6.16 8.06 -2.35
N THR A 7 5.65 9.30 -2.47
CA THR A 7 6.49 10.49 -2.69
C THR A 7 7.46 10.69 -1.52
N TYR A 8 6.98 10.53 -0.29
CA TYR A 8 7.80 10.64 0.91
C TYR A 8 8.90 9.56 0.93
N ASP A 9 8.56 8.32 0.61
CA ASP A 9 9.51 7.21 0.51
C ASP A 9 10.63 7.49 -0.49
N ILE A 10 10.29 8.07 -1.66
CA ILE A 10 11.29 8.47 -2.66
C ILE A 10 12.19 9.59 -2.14
N GLN A 11 11.61 10.63 -1.53
CA GLN A 11 12.35 11.81 -1.06
C GLN A 11 13.28 11.50 0.11
N HIS A 12 12.82 10.66 1.04
CA HIS A 12 13.51 10.37 2.29
C HIS A 12 14.21 9.00 2.30
N LYS A 13 14.15 8.25 1.19
CA LYS A 13 14.66 6.87 1.08
C LYS A 13 14.11 5.96 2.18
N THR A 14 12.82 6.12 2.49
CA THR A 14 12.10 5.27 3.45
C THR A 14 11.32 4.17 2.72
N GLU A 15 10.74 3.25 3.48
CA GLU A 15 9.92 2.15 2.95
C GLU A 15 8.58 2.06 3.71
N TYR A 16 7.96 3.20 3.99
CA TYR A 16 6.74 3.27 4.79
C TYR A 16 5.53 2.64 4.09
N LEU A 17 5.39 2.83 2.78
CA LEU A 17 4.29 2.22 2.02
C LEU A 17 4.38 0.69 2.08
N LYS A 18 5.58 0.15 1.86
CA LYS A 18 5.86 -1.28 2.02
C LYS A 18 5.63 -1.75 3.46
N THR A 19 6.09 -0.98 4.44
CA THR A 19 5.95 -1.32 5.86
C THR A 19 4.49 -1.43 6.27
N VAL A 20 3.64 -0.46 5.93
CA VAL A 20 2.21 -0.51 6.27
C VAL A 20 1.48 -1.61 5.50
N THR A 21 1.86 -1.87 4.24
CA THR A 21 1.27 -2.95 3.44
C THR A 21 1.51 -4.30 4.11
N VAL A 22 2.76 -4.64 4.43
CA VAL A 22 3.12 -5.91 5.06
C VAL A 22 2.57 -6.01 6.48
N TYR A 23 2.42 -4.88 7.19
CA TYR A 23 1.77 -4.84 8.49
C TYR A 23 0.29 -5.19 8.42
N LEU A 24 -0.44 -4.63 7.45
CA LEU A 24 -1.85 -4.93 7.21
C LEU A 24 -2.06 -6.36 6.73
N GLU A 25 -1.22 -6.87 5.82
CA GLU A 25 -1.27 -8.26 5.33
C GLU A 25 -1.06 -9.29 6.44
N ASN A 26 -0.25 -8.92 7.43
CA ASN A 26 0.01 -9.74 8.60
C ASN A 26 -0.99 -9.50 9.74
N MET A 27 -2.13 -8.86 9.47
CA MET A 27 -3.17 -8.59 10.46
C MET A 27 -2.62 -7.84 11.70
N MET A 28 -1.70 -6.90 11.47
CA MET A 28 -0.99 -6.15 12.50
C MET A 28 -0.11 -6.97 13.45
N ASP A 29 0.23 -8.21 13.09
CA ASP A 29 1.18 -9.00 13.87
C ASP A 29 2.59 -8.44 13.71
N ALA A 30 3.00 -7.61 14.68
CA ALA A 30 4.30 -6.97 14.69
C ALA A 30 5.47 -7.97 14.65
N LYS A 31 5.32 -9.17 15.23
CA LYS A 31 6.36 -10.20 15.21
C LYS A 31 6.51 -10.73 13.79
N LYS A 32 5.40 -11.13 13.17
CA LYS A 32 5.37 -11.65 11.79
C LYS A 32 5.88 -10.60 10.80
N THR A 33 5.37 -9.38 10.87
CA THR A 33 5.78 -8.25 10.01
C THR A 33 7.26 -7.92 10.16
N SER A 34 7.78 -7.87 11.39
CA SER A 34 9.21 -7.58 11.61
C SER A 34 10.12 -8.64 11.00
N GLY A 35 9.72 -9.92 11.09
CA GLY A 35 10.41 -11.03 10.45
C GLY A 35 10.39 -10.94 8.93
N GLU A 36 9.24 -10.63 8.34
CA GLU A 36 9.08 -10.52 6.88
C GLU A 36 9.81 -9.32 6.27
N LEU A 37 9.85 -8.20 6.99
CA LEU A 37 10.58 -6.99 6.58
C LEU A 37 12.08 -7.06 6.89
N PHE A 38 12.54 -8.11 7.57
CA PHE A 38 13.93 -8.24 8.04
C PHE A 38 14.40 -7.03 8.89
N ILE A 39 13.51 -6.50 9.73
CA ILE A 39 13.80 -5.37 10.62
C ILE A 39 13.54 -5.73 12.08
N HIS A 40 14.17 -5.01 12.99
CA HIS A 40 13.87 -5.17 14.42
C HIS A 40 12.45 -4.65 14.74
N ARG A 41 11.75 -5.31 15.67
CA ARG A 41 10.39 -4.93 16.10
C ARG A 41 10.25 -3.47 16.58
N ASN A 42 11.31 -2.92 17.20
CA ASN A 42 11.30 -1.52 17.64
C ASN A 42 11.33 -0.57 16.45
N THR A 43 12.11 -0.90 15.41
CA THR A 43 12.14 -0.14 14.17
C THR A 43 10.78 -0.19 13.49
N LEU A 44 10.14 -1.37 13.42
CA LEU A 44 8.77 -1.49 12.91
C LEU A 44 7.80 -0.58 13.69
N ARG A 45 7.82 -0.64 15.02
CA ARG A 45 6.95 0.19 15.87
C ARG A 45 7.14 1.69 15.60
N GLN A 46 8.39 2.15 15.49
CA GLN A 46 8.69 3.55 15.18
C GLN A 46 8.16 3.95 13.79
N ARG A 47 8.33 3.09 12.78
CA ARG A 47 7.79 3.32 11.43
C ARG A 47 6.26 3.42 11.47
N ILE A 48 5.58 2.49 12.13
CA ILE A 48 4.11 2.49 12.24
C ILE A 48 3.60 3.73 12.98
N GLN A 49 4.22 4.11 14.09
CA GLN A 49 3.84 5.33 14.82
C GLN A 49 3.99 6.59 13.96
N LYS A 50 5.09 6.69 13.20
CA LYS A 50 5.31 7.79 12.27
C LYS A 50 4.25 7.81 11.16
N ILE A 51 3.89 6.63 10.65
CA ILE A 51 2.86 6.50 9.61
C ILE A 51 1.49 6.96 10.10
N ILE A 52 1.09 6.55 11.30
CA ILE A 52 -0.17 6.98 11.93
C ILE A 52 -0.18 8.50 12.10
N SER A 53 0.92 9.06 12.61
CA SER A 53 1.01 10.50 12.91
C SER A 53 1.03 11.38 11.66
N ASP A 54 1.74 10.98 10.61
CA ASP A 54 1.97 11.82 9.44
C ASP A 54 0.80 11.77 8.44
N TRP A 55 0.02 10.68 8.44
CA TRP A 55 -1.09 10.46 7.48
C TRP A 55 -2.46 10.24 8.14
N ASP A 56 -2.57 10.42 9.45
CA ASP A 56 -3.82 10.34 10.22
C ASP A 56 -4.58 9.02 10.00
N ILE A 57 -3.83 7.90 10.06
CA ILE A 57 -4.37 6.56 9.83
C ILE A 57 -4.85 5.97 11.15
N ASP A 58 -6.13 5.61 11.22
CA ASP A 58 -6.70 4.90 12.35
C ASP A 58 -6.65 3.37 12.15
N PHE A 59 -5.96 2.67 13.06
CA PHE A 59 -5.91 1.20 13.11
C PHE A 59 -6.90 0.59 14.13
N SER A 60 -7.73 1.39 14.79
CA SER A 60 -8.71 0.90 15.76
C SER A 60 -9.94 0.26 15.11
N ASP A 61 -10.26 0.66 13.87
CA ASP A 61 -11.38 0.13 13.09
C ASP A 61 -10.93 -0.89 12.03
N SER A 62 -11.40 -2.13 12.19
CA SER A 62 -11.05 -3.24 11.30
C SER A 62 -11.57 -3.06 9.87
N ILE A 63 -12.68 -2.34 9.67
CA ILE A 63 -13.20 -2.04 8.33
C ILE A 63 -12.30 -1.04 7.62
N SER A 64 -11.91 0.04 8.30
CA SER A 64 -10.98 1.05 7.77
C SER A 64 -9.64 0.43 7.38
N MET A 65 -9.15 -0.53 8.18
CA MET A 65 -7.95 -1.30 7.87
C MET A 65 -8.05 -2.15 6.59
N ILE A 66 -9.15 -2.89 6.45
CA ILE A 66 -9.39 -3.71 5.26
C ILE A 66 -9.51 -2.81 4.04
N ASN A 67 -10.27 -1.71 4.15
CA ASN A 67 -10.42 -0.72 3.08
C ASN A 67 -9.08 -0.11 2.69
N LEU A 68 -8.21 0.18 3.65
CA LEU A 68 -6.87 0.68 3.40
C LEU A 68 -6.01 -0.36 2.64
N LEU A 69 -6.01 -1.61 3.09
CA LEU A 69 -5.28 -2.69 2.41
C LEU A 69 -5.77 -2.86 0.96
N ILE A 70 -7.10 -2.86 0.76
CA ILE A 70 -7.71 -2.92 -0.56
C ILE A 70 -7.27 -1.71 -1.40
N ALA A 71 -7.36 -0.48 -0.89
CA ALA A 71 -6.96 0.71 -1.63
C ALA A 71 -5.49 0.66 -2.08
N ILE A 72 -4.59 0.19 -1.19
CA ILE A 72 -3.17 -0.01 -1.52
C ILE A 72 -3.02 -1.05 -2.63
N LYS A 73 -3.67 -2.22 -2.51
CA LYS A 73 -3.56 -3.31 -3.49
C LYS A 73 -4.27 -3.01 -4.81
N SER A 74 -5.42 -2.35 -4.79
CA SER A 74 -6.17 -1.95 -5.99
C SER A 74 -5.39 -0.93 -6.82
N THR A 75 -4.57 -0.08 -6.20
CA THR A 75 -3.64 0.80 -6.94
C THR A 75 -2.68 -0.02 -7.82
N LEU A 76 -2.27 -1.22 -7.37
CA LEU A 76 -1.44 -2.15 -8.15
C LEU A 76 -2.22 -2.86 -9.26
N VAL A 77 -3.55 -2.97 -9.13
CA VAL A 77 -4.42 -3.67 -10.07
C VAL A 77 -4.89 -2.73 -11.20
N CYS A 78 -5.13 -1.45 -10.93
CA CYS A 78 -5.49 -0.47 -11.96
C CYS A 78 -4.37 -0.22 -12.99
N SER A 79 -3.10 -0.41 -12.64
CA SER A 79 -2.00 -0.38 -13.62
C SER A 79 -2.10 -1.53 -14.62
N PHE A 80 -2.66 -2.67 -14.21
CA PHE A 80 -2.85 -3.86 -15.03
C PHE A 80 -4.07 -3.74 -15.97
N TYR A 81 -5.21 -3.27 -15.47
CA TYR A 81 -6.43 -3.07 -16.30
C TYR A 81 -6.31 -1.94 -17.34
N SER A 82 -5.39 -0.99 -17.15
CA SER A 82 -5.11 0.06 -18.14
C SER A 82 -4.45 -0.49 -19.42
N SER A 83 -3.83 -1.67 -19.37
CA SER A 83 -3.32 -2.41 -20.52
C SER A 83 -4.46 -3.03 -21.34
N ASP A 84 -5.47 -3.57 -20.66
CA ASP A 84 -6.58 -4.28 -21.29
C ASP A 84 -7.60 -3.34 -21.95
N LEU A 85 -7.82 -2.14 -21.40
CA LEU A 85 -8.71 -1.14 -22.01
C LEU A 85 -8.18 -0.57 -23.35
N LYS A 86 -6.87 -0.62 -23.60
CA LYS A 86 -6.29 -0.20 -24.89
C LYS A 86 -6.50 -1.22 -26.01
N ASN A 87 -6.75 -2.49 -25.67
CA ASN A 87 -6.92 -3.55 -26.66
C ASN A 87 -8.34 -3.58 -27.27
N ASP A 88 -9.35 -3.06 -26.57
CA ASP A 88 -10.75 -3.12 -27.05
C ASP A 88 -11.11 -1.94 -28.00
N GLN A 89 -10.46 -0.78 -27.83
CA GLN A 89 -10.62 0.37 -28.74
C GLN A 89 -9.97 0.15 -30.12
N GLY A 90 -9.06 -0.82 -30.24
CA GLY A 90 -8.47 -1.25 -31.51
C GLY A 90 -9.39 -2.16 -32.34
N ASN A 91 -10.38 -2.81 -31.72
CA ASN A 91 -11.25 -3.79 -32.38
C ASN A 91 -12.52 -3.16 -33.00
N LEU A 92 -12.94 -1.99 -32.50
CA LEU A 92 -14.08 -1.24 -33.04
C LEU A 92 -13.73 -0.40 -34.28
N ARG A 93 -12.44 -0.10 -34.52
CA ARG A 93 -11.98 0.60 -35.75
C ARG A 93 -11.78 -0.32 -36.96
N ASN A 94 -11.75 -1.64 -36.76
CA ASN A 94 -11.53 -2.64 -37.82
C ASN A 94 -12.83 -3.35 -38.27
N ARG A 95 -14.00 -2.80 -37.93
CA ARG A 95 -15.34 -3.31 -38.29
C ARG A 95 -16.22 -2.28 -39.01
N ALA A 96 -15.62 -1.29 -39.65
CA ALA A 96 -16.29 -0.35 -40.55
C ALA A 96 -15.77 -0.52 -41.98
#